data_AF-A0A3D3P7X1-F1
#
_entry.id   AF-A0A3D3P7X1-F1
#
_cell.length_a   1.000
_cell.length_b   1.000
_cell.length_c   1.000
_cell.angle_alpha   90.00
_cell.angle_beta   90.00
_cell.angle_gamma   90.00
#
_symmetry.space_group_name_H-M   'P 1'
#
loop_
_entity.id
_entity.type
_entity.pdbx_description
1 polymer ?
#
loop_
_entity_poly.entity_id
_entity_poly.type
_entity_poly.pdbx_seq_one_letter_code
_entity_poly.pdbx_strand_id
1 'polypeptide(L)'
;MTHINDSILETLAYFDVFNYPLTKGEIFLFLHKKYDHFTLESGLQNLVLNKKIYRFNNFYTLINDPTLIKRREKGNDKAAHMLKIAKKISHILIKFPYVRGIAVSGSLSKNFADEKSDIDLFIITATDRLWIARTIMHLFKKLTFLVNKQHFFCMNYYIDEQQLEIVEKNIYTATEVVTLIPMEGDTVFENFFAANNWTRNYLPNNILRLSSARQVKNSWFKMGIEFIFNNKIGNAIDNKLKEITQKRWQKKTQQEKQNMHGVIMSMEANKHFSKPDPSKYQNKLLTRYEDKVFRLLHEYETSSAV
;
A
#
# COMPACT_ATOMS: atom_id res chain seq x y z
N MET A 1 -16.24 0.14 29.69
CA MET A 1 -15.32 -0.28 28.60
C MET A 1 -14.00 0.42 28.79
N THR A 2 -12.87 -0.28 28.73
CA THR A 2 -11.57 0.41 28.63
C THR A 2 -11.34 0.75 27.16
N HIS A 3 -11.15 2.03 26.85
CA HIS A 3 -11.00 2.51 25.47
C HIS A 3 -9.86 1.83 24.66
N ILE A 4 -8.94 1.15 25.34
CA ILE A 4 -7.84 0.40 24.72
C ILE A 4 -8.30 -0.93 24.12
N ASN A 5 -9.23 -1.65 24.78
CA ASN A 5 -9.66 -2.96 24.31
C ASN A 5 -10.35 -2.86 22.95
N ASP A 6 -11.23 -1.87 22.80
CA ASP A 6 -11.89 -1.57 21.53
C ASP A 6 -10.85 -1.27 20.43
N SER A 7 -9.85 -0.42 20.76
CA SER A 7 -8.79 -0.08 19.80
C SER A 7 -7.94 -1.30 19.41
N ILE A 8 -7.67 -2.24 20.32
CA ILE A 8 -6.95 -3.48 19.99
C ILE A 8 -7.80 -4.37 19.08
N LEU A 9 -9.09 -4.52 19.39
CA LEU A 9 -10.02 -5.34 18.60
C LEU A 9 -10.21 -4.76 17.20
N GLU A 10 -10.35 -3.44 17.07
CA GLU A 10 -10.40 -2.73 15.79
C GLU A 10 -9.13 -2.97 14.96
N THR A 11 -7.95 -2.82 15.57
CA THR A 11 -6.67 -3.07 14.90
C THR A 11 -6.58 -4.52 14.42
N LEU A 12 -6.88 -5.50 15.29
CA LEU A 12 -6.84 -6.92 14.90
C LEU A 12 -7.89 -7.24 13.82
N ALA A 13 -9.08 -6.66 13.90
CA ALA A 13 -10.15 -6.86 12.92
C ALA A 13 -9.73 -6.44 11.51
N TYR A 14 -9.01 -5.33 11.38
CA TYR A 14 -8.49 -4.87 10.09
C TYR A 14 -7.54 -5.90 9.46
N PHE A 15 -6.57 -6.40 10.21
CA PHE A 15 -5.57 -7.35 9.69
C PHE A 15 -6.11 -8.78 9.54
N ASP A 16 -7.16 -9.13 10.29
CA ASP A 16 -7.85 -10.42 10.16
C ASP A 16 -8.59 -10.55 8.81
N VAL A 17 -9.01 -9.44 8.18
CA VAL A 17 -9.51 -9.47 6.78
C VAL A 17 -8.50 -10.08 5.80
N PHE A 18 -7.21 -10.03 6.14
CA PHE A 18 -6.09 -10.57 5.35
C PHE A 18 -5.51 -11.87 5.92
N ASN A 19 -6.14 -12.44 6.96
CA ASN A 19 -5.64 -13.58 7.71
C ASN A 19 -4.20 -13.34 8.20
N TYR A 20 -3.93 -12.14 8.74
CA TYR A 20 -2.59 -11.68 9.10
C TYR A 20 -2.46 -11.46 10.62
N PRO A 21 -1.98 -12.47 11.36
CA PRO A 21 -1.63 -12.34 12.78
C PRO A 21 -0.64 -11.19 13.02
N LEU A 22 -0.88 -10.43 14.09
CA LEU A 22 -0.04 -9.28 14.46
C LEU A 22 0.83 -9.58 15.67
N THR A 23 2.06 -9.09 15.65
CA THR A 23 2.89 -8.97 16.84
C THR A 23 2.43 -7.81 17.72
N LYS A 24 2.79 -7.83 19.01
CA LYS A 24 2.53 -6.68 19.92
C LYS A 24 3.05 -5.36 19.36
N GLY A 25 4.24 -5.37 18.74
CA GLY A 25 4.84 -4.18 18.14
C GLY A 25 4.05 -3.66 16.94
N GLU A 26 3.54 -4.55 16.09
CA GLU A 26 2.65 -4.15 14.99
C GLU A 26 1.32 -3.62 15.53
N ILE A 27 0.70 -4.27 16.51
CA ILE A 27 -0.53 -3.78 17.15
C ILE A 27 -0.30 -2.35 17.64
N PHE A 28 0.77 -2.12 18.39
CA PHE A 28 1.12 -0.78 18.89
C PHE A 28 1.16 0.27 17.77
N LEU A 29 1.84 -0.02 16.67
CA LEU A 29 1.96 0.89 15.51
C LEU A 29 0.63 1.13 14.79
N PHE A 30 -0.29 0.16 14.84
CA PHE A 30 -1.57 0.21 14.14
C PHE A 30 -2.78 0.52 15.04
N LEU A 31 -2.56 0.90 16.30
CA LEU A 31 -3.62 1.39 17.17
C LEU A 31 -4.24 2.66 16.61
N HIS A 32 -5.57 2.75 16.68
CA HIS A 32 -6.34 3.89 16.19
C HIS A 32 -6.29 5.10 17.12
N LYS A 33 -5.94 4.86 18.38
CA LYS A 33 -5.75 5.89 19.40
C LYS A 33 -4.36 5.77 20.00
N LYS A 34 -3.85 6.90 20.51
CA LYS A 34 -2.53 6.95 21.13
C LYS A 34 -2.59 6.34 22.53
N TYR A 35 -1.81 5.29 22.73
CA TYR A 35 -1.62 4.62 24.01
C TYR A 35 -0.13 4.32 24.21
N ASP A 36 0.29 4.20 25.45
CA ASP A 36 1.64 3.73 25.78
C ASP A 36 1.72 2.19 25.76
N HIS A 37 2.95 1.67 25.84
CA HIS A 37 3.20 0.23 25.83
C HIS A 37 2.61 -0.50 27.04
N PHE A 38 2.51 0.17 28.20
CA PHE A 38 2.00 -0.44 29.42
C PHE A 38 0.49 -0.68 29.31
N THR A 39 -0.24 0.34 28.88
CA THR A 39 -1.69 0.29 28.63
C THR A 39 -2.04 -0.77 27.58
N LEU A 40 -1.25 -0.84 26.49
CA LEU A 40 -1.41 -1.89 25.48
C LEU A 40 -1.19 -3.29 26.07
N GLU A 41 -0.14 -3.48 26.86
CA GLU A 41 0.16 -4.79 27.48
C GLU A 41 -0.98 -5.25 28.39
N SER A 42 -1.49 -4.35 29.24
CA SER A 42 -2.64 -4.65 30.10
C SER A 42 -3.90 -4.99 29.29
N GLY A 43 -4.16 -4.26 28.20
CA GLY A 43 -5.29 -4.54 27.31
C GLY A 43 -5.19 -5.90 26.62
N LEU A 44 -4.01 -6.25 26.09
CA LEU A 44 -3.75 -7.55 25.47
C LEU A 44 -3.93 -8.69 26.48
N GLN A 45 -3.38 -8.55 27.69
CA GLN A 45 -3.54 -9.55 28.74
C GLN A 45 -5.01 -9.74 29.12
N ASN A 46 -5.75 -8.64 29.30
CA ASN A 46 -7.18 -8.69 29.57
C ASN A 46 -7.96 -9.43 28.47
N LEU A 47 -7.73 -9.09 27.20
CA LEU A 47 -8.43 -9.72 26.08
C LEU A 47 -8.09 -11.22 25.92
N VAL A 48 -6.83 -11.62 26.20
CA VAL A 48 -6.42 -13.03 26.17
C VAL A 48 -7.06 -13.81 27.32
N LEU A 49 -7.02 -13.28 28.55
CA LEU A 49 -7.62 -13.94 29.73
C LEU A 49 -9.12 -14.16 29.55
N ASN A 50 -9.80 -13.20 28.93
CA ASN A 50 -11.24 -13.28 28.61
C ASN A 50 -11.53 -14.04 27.30
N LYS A 51 -10.52 -14.67 26.68
CA LYS A 51 -10.64 -15.45 25.43
C LYS A 51 -11.27 -14.68 24.26
N LYS A 52 -11.09 -13.35 24.24
CA LYS A 52 -11.56 -12.47 23.16
C LYS A 52 -10.55 -12.39 22.01
N ILE A 53 -9.28 -12.60 22.33
CA ILE A 53 -8.20 -12.78 21.34
C ILE A 53 -7.36 -14.00 21.73
N TYR A 54 -6.65 -14.55 20.77
CA TYR A 54 -5.78 -15.70 20.96
C TYR A 54 -4.33 -15.28 20.76
N ARG A 55 -3.43 -15.86 21.57
CA ARG A 55 -1.99 -15.63 21.47
C ARG A 55 -1.27 -16.92 21.14
N PHE A 56 -0.48 -16.90 20.07
CA PHE A 56 0.41 -17.98 19.68
C PHE A 56 1.83 -17.42 19.58
N ASN A 57 2.72 -17.82 20.48
CA ASN A 57 4.06 -17.25 20.63
C ASN A 57 3.99 -15.71 20.79
N ASN A 58 4.47 -14.97 19.77
CA ASN A 58 4.51 -13.51 19.75
C ASN A 58 3.37 -12.89 18.93
N PHE A 59 2.47 -13.70 18.37
CA PHE A 59 1.37 -13.27 17.52
C PHE A 59 0.04 -13.29 18.26
N TYR A 60 -0.81 -12.33 17.92
CA TYR A 60 -2.17 -12.19 18.40
C TYR A 60 -3.14 -12.28 17.21
N THR A 61 -4.25 -12.98 17.41
CA THR A 61 -5.28 -13.24 16.40
C THR A 61 -6.68 -13.17 17.00
N LEU A 62 -7.68 -12.95 16.15
CA LEU A 62 -9.10 -13.11 16.53
C LEU A 62 -9.57 -14.56 16.37
N ILE A 63 -8.85 -15.36 15.59
CA ILE A 63 -9.18 -16.75 15.28
C ILE A 63 -8.24 -17.68 16.04
N ASN A 64 -8.80 -18.69 16.72
CA ASN A 64 -8.06 -19.74 17.40
C ASN A 64 -7.53 -20.79 16.40
N ASP A 65 -6.68 -20.36 15.47
CA ASP A 65 -6.12 -21.23 14.43
C ASP A 65 -4.59 -21.03 14.31
N PRO A 66 -3.79 -21.99 14.81
CA PRO A 66 -2.33 -21.90 14.74
C PRO A 66 -1.77 -22.02 13.31
N THR A 67 -2.57 -22.47 12.32
CA THR A 67 -2.12 -22.53 10.92
C THR A 67 -1.90 -21.13 10.32
N LEU A 68 -2.57 -20.12 10.85
CA LEU A 68 -2.34 -18.71 10.50
C LEU A 68 -0.91 -18.26 10.78
N ILE A 69 -0.29 -18.78 11.86
CA ILE A 69 1.08 -18.46 12.22
C ILE A 69 2.06 -19.04 11.20
N LYS A 70 1.87 -20.32 10.82
CA LYS A 70 2.69 -20.96 9.79
C LYS A 70 2.60 -20.23 8.44
N ARG A 71 1.39 -19.79 8.07
CA ARG A 71 1.17 -18.96 6.87
C ARG A 71 1.90 -17.62 6.98
N ARG A 72 1.80 -16.96 8.14
CA ARG A 72 2.38 -15.66 8.45
C ARG A 72 3.91 -15.68 8.40
N GLU A 73 4.54 -16.73 8.93
CA GLU A 73 5.99 -16.93 8.91
C GLU A 73 6.49 -17.24 7.50
N LYS A 74 5.89 -18.23 6.81
CA LYS A 74 6.24 -18.54 5.42
C LYS A 74 6.11 -17.31 4.51
N GLY A 75 5.08 -16.49 4.75
CA GLY A 75 4.85 -15.25 4.02
C GLY A 75 5.91 -14.17 4.26
N ASN A 76 6.46 -14.08 5.47
CA ASN A 76 7.57 -13.17 5.79
C ASN A 76 8.86 -13.57 5.11
N ASP A 77 9.21 -14.86 5.17
CA ASP A 77 10.44 -15.34 4.54
C ASP A 77 10.43 -14.99 3.05
N LYS A 78 9.31 -15.27 2.38
CA LYS A 78 9.12 -14.91 0.99
C LYS A 78 9.16 -13.40 0.75
N ALA A 79 8.50 -12.60 1.59
CA ALA A 79 8.52 -11.14 1.51
C ALA A 79 9.94 -10.59 1.61
N ALA A 80 10.77 -11.10 2.53
CA ALA A 80 12.15 -10.71 2.69
C ALA A 80 12.98 -10.97 1.43
N HIS A 81 12.77 -12.10 0.74
CA HIS A 81 13.41 -12.38 -0.55
C HIS A 81 12.90 -11.44 -1.65
N MET A 82 11.59 -11.22 -1.74
CA MET A 82 10.99 -10.34 -2.75
C MET A 82 11.39 -8.87 -2.57
N LEU A 83 11.55 -8.38 -1.35
CA LEU A 83 12.03 -7.02 -1.08
C LEU A 83 13.45 -6.78 -1.62
N LYS A 84 14.33 -7.79 -1.57
CA LYS A 84 15.66 -7.71 -2.19
C LYS A 84 15.58 -7.56 -3.71
N ILE A 85 14.59 -8.21 -4.35
CA ILE A 85 14.33 -8.09 -5.79
C ILE A 85 13.74 -6.70 -6.09
N ALA A 86 12.76 -6.26 -5.31
CA ALA A 86 12.13 -4.95 -5.45
C ALA A 86 13.17 -3.83 -5.41
N LYS A 87 14.13 -3.88 -4.47
CA LYS A 87 15.24 -2.91 -4.39
C LYS A 87 16.06 -2.84 -5.69
N LYS A 88 16.38 -3.97 -6.31
CA LYS A 88 17.11 -4.01 -7.59
C LYS A 88 16.29 -3.39 -8.72
N ILE A 89 14.99 -3.64 -8.72
CA ILE A 89 14.06 -3.15 -9.75
C ILE A 89 13.81 -1.66 -9.60
N SER A 90 13.57 -1.16 -8.39
CA SER A 90 13.48 0.27 -8.10
C SER A 90 14.73 1.00 -8.60
N HIS A 91 15.92 0.44 -8.39
CA HIS A 91 17.17 1.02 -8.87
C HIS A 91 17.28 1.11 -10.41
N ILE A 92 16.60 0.23 -11.16
CA ILE A 92 16.52 0.30 -12.61
C ILE A 92 15.49 1.35 -13.03
N LEU A 93 14.30 1.29 -12.42
CA LEU A 93 13.15 2.10 -12.79
C LEU A 93 13.33 3.59 -12.46
N ILE A 94 14.09 3.94 -11.41
CA ILE A 94 14.34 5.35 -11.05
C ILE A 94 15.11 6.14 -12.13
N LYS A 95 15.81 5.42 -13.02
CA LYS A 95 16.58 5.99 -14.14
C LYS A 95 15.71 6.39 -15.32
N PHE A 96 14.43 6.01 -15.32
CA PHE A 96 13.50 6.38 -16.37
C PHE A 96 13.21 7.89 -16.32
N PRO A 97 12.95 8.52 -17.48
CA PRO A 97 12.60 9.93 -17.56
C PRO A 97 11.45 10.27 -16.63
N TYR A 98 11.55 11.40 -15.94
CA TYR A 98 10.54 11.98 -15.06
C TYR A 98 10.20 11.17 -13.79
N VAL A 99 10.79 9.99 -13.56
CA VAL A 99 10.59 9.26 -12.30
C VAL A 99 11.38 9.95 -11.18
N ARG A 100 10.72 10.29 -10.07
CA ARG A 100 11.31 11.00 -8.93
C ARG A 100 11.35 10.15 -7.66
N GLY A 101 10.38 9.25 -7.48
CA GLY A 101 10.36 8.35 -6.33
C GLY A 101 9.77 7.00 -6.67
N ILE A 102 10.28 5.95 -6.03
CA ILE A 102 9.73 4.59 -6.08
C ILE A 102 9.68 4.01 -4.67
N ALA A 103 8.50 3.53 -4.27
CA ALA A 103 8.27 2.75 -3.06
C ALA A 103 7.62 1.41 -3.37
N VAL A 104 7.78 0.45 -2.47
CA VAL A 104 7.00 -0.78 -2.45
C VAL A 104 5.70 -0.54 -1.68
N SER A 105 4.58 -1.01 -2.24
CA SER A 105 3.23 -0.92 -1.66
C SER A 105 2.58 -2.32 -1.51
N GLY A 106 1.27 -2.38 -1.21
CA GLY A 106 0.51 -3.63 -1.18
C GLY A 106 0.91 -4.57 -0.04
N SER A 107 0.74 -5.88 -0.22
CA SER A 107 1.06 -6.90 0.79
C SER A 107 2.55 -6.96 1.11
N LEU A 108 3.41 -6.77 0.10
CA LEU A 108 4.85 -6.83 0.27
C LEU A 108 5.37 -5.76 1.23
N SER A 109 4.78 -4.56 1.17
CA SER A 109 5.10 -3.44 2.08
C SER A 109 4.71 -3.72 3.54
N LYS A 110 3.77 -4.64 3.75
CA LYS A 110 3.32 -5.13 5.07
C LYS A 110 4.03 -6.42 5.48
N ASN A 111 5.16 -6.72 4.84
CA ASN A 111 5.97 -7.91 5.09
C ASN A 111 5.28 -9.24 4.74
N PHE A 112 4.36 -9.28 3.76
CA PHE A 112 3.70 -10.53 3.36
C PHE A 112 3.80 -10.81 1.86
N ALA A 113 4.17 -12.04 1.50
CA ALA A 113 4.09 -12.53 0.13
C ALA A 113 3.76 -14.03 0.07
N ASP A 114 2.93 -14.43 -0.89
CA ASP A 114 2.57 -15.81 -1.21
C ASP A 114 3.01 -16.20 -2.63
N GLU A 115 2.61 -17.39 -3.10
CA GLU A 115 2.97 -17.89 -4.45
C GLU A 115 2.45 -17.05 -5.61
N LYS A 116 1.43 -16.22 -5.39
CA LYS A 116 0.82 -15.38 -6.42
C LYS A 116 1.13 -13.89 -6.24
N SER A 117 1.98 -13.55 -5.28
CA SER A 117 2.27 -12.15 -4.95
C SER A 117 3.15 -11.49 -6.01
N ASP A 118 2.71 -10.33 -6.46
CA ASP A 118 3.45 -9.43 -7.35
C ASP A 118 4.27 -8.41 -6.52
N ILE A 119 5.20 -7.69 -7.18
CA ILE A 119 5.86 -6.51 -6.58
C ILE A 119 5.09 -5.26 -6.99
N ASP A 120 4.21 -4.79 -6.11
CA ASP A 120 3.48 -3.54 -6.29
C ASP A 120 4.35 -2.33 -5.98
N LEU A 121 4.47 -1.45 -6.97
CA LEU A 121 5.24 -0.22 -6.91
C LEU A 121 4.33 1.01 -6.88
N PHE A 122 4.65 1.92 -5.96
CA PHE A 122 4.13 3.28 -5.88
C PHE A 122 5.17 4.23 -6.46
N ILE A 123 4.78 5.04 -7.44
CA ILE A 123 5.70 5.84 -8.23
C ILE A 123 5.30 7.31 -8.15
N ILE A 124 6.28 8.16 -7.84
CA ILE A 124 6.15 9.61 -7.90
C ILE A 124 6.93 10.11 -9.12
N THR A 125 6.28 10.94 -9.93
CA THR A 125 6.83 11.52 -11.15
C THR A 125 6.95 13.03 -11.07
N ALA A 126 7.73 13.63 -11.96
CA ALA A 126 7.77 15.07 -12.12
C ALA A 126 6.39 15.61 -12.52
N THR A 127 6.06 16.81 -12.03
CA THR A 127 4.81 17.51 -12.37
C THR A 127 4.54 17.49 -13.87
N ASP A 128 3.29 17.15 -14.24
CA ASP A 128 2.80 17.14 -15.62
C ASP A 128 3.50 16.16 -16.58
N ARG A 129 4.22 15.17 -16.05
CA ARG A 129 4.99 14.19 -16.85
C ARG A 129 4.66 12.73 -16.55
N LEU A 130 3.63 12.51 -15.74
CA LEU A 130 3.18 11.19 -15.30
C LEU A 130 2.91 10.26 -16.49
N TRP A 131 2.19 10.72 -17.51
CA TRP A 131 1.73 9.85 -18.59
C TRP A 131 2.84 9.49 -19.57
N ILE A 132 3.81 10.38 -19.78
CA ILE A 132 5.04 10.05 -20.51
C ILE A 132 5.83 9.00 -19.73
N ALA A 133 6.14 9.24 -18.45
CA ALA A 133 6.89 8.30 -17.60
C ALA A 133 6.22 6.92 -17.57
N ARG A 134 4.93 6.89 -17.24
CA ARG A 134 4.10 5.70 -17.19
C ARG A 134 4.13 4.95 -18.51
N THR A 135 4.01 5.63 -19.64
CA THR A 135 4.01 4.99 -20.97
C THR A 135 5.35 4.32 -21.25
N ILE A 136 6.47 5.01 -21.05
CA ILE A 136 7.81 4.46 -21.27
C ILE A 136 8.03 3.24 -20.36
N MET A 137 7.68 3.33 -19.08
CA MET A 137 7.84 2.23 -18.13
C MET A 137 6.94 1.03 -18.48
N HIS A 138 5.71 1.25 -18.96
CA HIS A 138 4.83 0.18 -19.42
C HIS A 138 5.30 -0.48 -20.72
N LEU A 139 5.93 0.27 -21.63
CA LEU A 139 6.57 -0.30 -22.80
C LEU A 139 7.74 -1.19 -22.39
N PHE A 140 8.57 -0.74 -21.44
CA PHE A 140 9.61 -1.58 -20.85
C PHE A 140 9.04 -2.84 -20.19
N LYS A 141 7.98 -2.72 -19.38
CA LYS A 141 7.28 -3.88 -18.80
C LYS A 141 6.84 -4.88 -19.88
N LYS A 142 6.32 -4.41 -21.02
CA LYS A 142 5.95 -5.30 -22.13
C LYS A 142 7.12 -6.14 -22.65
N LEU A 143 8.32 -5.57 -22.70
CA LEU A 143 9.53 -6.31 -23.08
C LEU A 143 9.87 -7.41 -22.05
N THR A 144 9.57 -7.19 -20.77
CA THR A 144 9.81 -8.19 -19.72
C THR A 144 8.92 -9.43 -19.81
N PHE A 145 7.80 -9.38 -20.55
CA PHE A 145 7.00 -10.58 -20.84
C PHE A 145 7.76 -11.58 -21.70
N LEU A 146 8.66 -11.12 -22.57
CA LEU A 146 9.47 -12.00 -23.43
C LEU A 146 10.43 -12.88 -22.63
N VAL A 147 10.71 -12.50 -21.39
CA VAL A 147 11.60 -13.22 -20.47
C VAL A 147 10.87 -13.71 -19.20
N ASN A 148 9.53 -13.70 -19.21
CA ASN A 148 8.67 -14.14 -18.09
C ASN A 148 8.96 -13.45 -16.74
N LYS A 149 9.31 -12.15 -16.75
CA LYS A 149 9.64 -11.36 -15.53
C LYS A 149 8.63 -10.26 -15.19
N GLN A 150 7.47 -10.22 -15.86
CA GLN A 150 6.46 -9.17 -15.74
C GLN A 150 5.93 -8.93 -14.31
N HIS A 151 5.88 -9.98 -13.48
CA HIS A 151 5.35 -9.97 -12.12
C HIS A 151 6.19 -9.11 -11.17
N PHE A 152 7.46 -8.87 -11.53
CA PHE A 152 8.33 -8.02 -10.74
C PHE A 152 8.19 -6.52 -11.08
N PHE A 153 7.40 -6.17 -12.09
CA PHE A 153 7.23 -4.79 -12.57
C PHE A 153 5.75 -4.38 -12.50
N CYS A 154 5.08 -4.60 -11.36
CA CYS A 154 3.72 -4.11 -11.16
C CYS A 154 3.75 -2.64 -10.72
N MET A 155 3.43 -1.74 -11.64
CA MET A 155 3.43 -0.30 -11.39
C MET A 155 2.00 0.13 -11.09
N ASN A 156 1.59 -0.10 -9.85
CA ASN A 156 0.19 -0.10 -9.45
C ASN A 156 -0.35 1.33 -9.29
N TYR A 157 0.45 2.22 -8.70
CA TYR A 157 0.01 3.56 -8.33
C TYR A 157 1.01 4.61 -8.82
N TYR A 158 0.54 5.61 -9.55
CA TYR A 158 1.32 6.77 -9.96
C TYR A 158 0.69 8.06 -9.45
N ILE A 159 1.54 8.95 -8.96
CA ILE A 159 1.25 10.37 -8.72
C ILE A 159 2.35 11.25 -9.30
N ASP A 160 2.12 12.54 -9.40
CA ASP A 160 3.16 13.51 -9.66
C ASP A 160 3.37 14.48 -8.47
N GLU A 161 4.45 15.25 -8.53
CA GLU A 161 4.83 16.22 -7.49
C GLU A 161 3.79 17.32 -7.25
N GLN A 162 2.83 17.54 -8.17
CA GLN A 162 1.75 18.51 -8.01
C GLN A 162 0.65 18.02 -7.07
N GLN A 163 0.40 16.72 -7.02
CA GLN A 163 -0.68 16.12 -6.21
C GLN A 163 -0.15 14.96 -5.34
N LEU A 164 0.70 15.31 -4.37
CA LEU A 164 1.26 14.35 -3.42
C LEU A 164 0.27 13.86 -2.37
N GLU A 165 -0.73 14.66 -2.02
CA GLU A 165 -1.75 14.28 -1.04
C GLU A 165 -2.74 13.26 -1.63
N ILE A 166 -2.94 12.15 -0.90
CA ILE A 166 -3.95 11.15 -1.22
C ILE A 166 -5.33 11.68 -0.84
N VAL A 167 -6.25 11.67 -1.81
CA VAL A 167 -7.60 12.24 -1.67
C VAL A 167 -8.47 11.38 -0.75
N GLU A 168 -8.40 10.06 -0.88
CA GLU A 168 -9.18 9.15 -0.06
C GLU A 168 -8.59 9.08 1.36
N LYS A 169 -9.32 9.59 2.36
CA LYS A 169 -8.89 9.60 3.76
C LYS A 169 -9.73 8.62 4.58
N ASN A 170 -9.22 7.42 4.77
CA ASN A 170 -9.80 6.40 5.64
C ASN A 170 -8.72 5.45 6.17
N ILE A 171 -9.10 4.50 7.02
CA ILE A 171 -8.15 3.57 7.65
C ILE A 171 -7.37 2.73 6.63
N TYR A 172 -8.00 2.37 5.50
CA TYR A 172 -7.33 1.60 4.46
C TYR A 172 -6.22 2.42 3.79
N THR A 173 -6.53 3.63 3.32
CA THR A 173 -5.51 4.49 2.68
C THR A 173 -4.47 4.98 3.67
N ALA A 174 -4.83 5.23 4.93
CA ALA A 174 -3.87 5.54 5.97
C ALA A 174 -2.88 4.38 6.17
N THR A 175 -3.39 3.15 6.25
CA THR A 175 -2.55 1.95 6.36
C THR A 175 -1.66 1.77 5.13
N GLU A 176 -2.18 1.95 3.92
CA GLU A 176 -1.38 1.89 2.68
C GLU A 176 -0.24 2.93 2.72
N VAL A 177 -0.52 4.18 3.08
CA VAL A 177 0.48 5.26 3.15
C VAL A 177 1.56 4.97 4.19
N VAL A 178 1.20 4.63 5.44
CA VAL A 178 2.19 4.46 6.51
C VAL A 178 3.03 3.18 6.34
N THR A 179 2.55 2.22 5.54
CA THR A 179 3.26 0.97 5.27
C THR A 179 4.13 1.04 4.02
N LEU A 180 4.06 2.11 3.22
CA LEU A 180 4.95 2.28 2.08
C LEU A 180 6.42 2.13 2.49
N ILE A 181 7.20 1.44 1.67
CA ILE A 181 8.64 1.29 1.85
C ILE A 181 9.35 2.05 0.73
N PRO A 182 9.77 3.31 0.95
CA PRO A 182 10.57 4.07 0.00
C PRO A 182 11.86 3.35 -0.36
N MET A 183 12.12 3.14 -1.65
CA MET A 183 13.34 2.49 -2.16
C MET A 183 14.29 3.48 -2.82
N GLU A 184 13.75 4.46 -3.53
CA GLU A 184 14.48 5.50 -4.26
C GLU A 184 13.69 6.81 -4.19
N GLY A 185 14.37 7.96 -4.06
CA GLY A 185 13.74 9.29 -3.98
C GLY A 185 13.41 9.75 -2.57
N ASP A 186 14.41 9.86 -1.70
CA ASP A 186 14.26 10.30 -0.31
C ASP A 186 13.52 11.64 -0.17
N THR A 187 13.99 12.71 -0.81
CA THR A 187 13.38 14.05 -0.69
C THR A 187 11.93 14.08 -1.18
N VAL A 188 11.59 13.35 -2.25
CA VAL A 188 10.21 13.34 -2.74
C VAL A 188 9.28 12.55 -1.81
N PHE A 189 9.79 11.51 -1.15
CA PHE A 189 9.02 10.78 -0.14
C PHE A 189 8.89 11.56 1.17
N GLU A 190 9.85 12.41 1.53
CA GLU A 190 9.70 13.38 2.62
C GLU A 190 8.52 14.31 2.36
N ASN A 191 8.47 14.91 1.16
CA ASN A 191 7.36 15.77 0.75
C ASN A 191 6.03 15.00 0.71
N PHE A 192 6.03 13.78 0.19
CA PHE A 192 4.85 12.93 0.14
C PHE A 192 4.30 12.61 1.53
N PHE A 193 5.16 12.22 2.47
CA PHE A 193 4.77 11.93 3.84
C PHE A 193 4.30 13.17 4.59
N ALA A 194 4.93 14.33 4.34
CA ALA A 194 4.48 15.60 4.88
C ALA A 194 3.07 15.99 4.38
N ALA A 195 2.81 15.82 3.08
CA ALA A 195 1.49 16.06 2.47
C ALA A 195 0.41 15.09 3.00
N ASN A 196 0.80 13.92 3.51
CA ASN A 196 -0.10 12.90 4.04
C ASN A 196 -0.04 12.78 5.58
N ASN A 197 0.26 13.87 6.28
CA ASN A 197 0.25 13.89 7.75
C ASN A 197 -1.13 13.60 8.37
N TRP A 198 -2.21 13.74 7.61
CA TRP A 198 -3.57 13.37 8.03
C TRP A 198 -3.69 11.89 8.46
N THR A 199 -2.79 11.02 8.01
CA THR A 199 -2.72 9.60 8.41
C THR A 199 -2.55 9.41 9.91
N ARG A 200 -1.96 10.39 10.61
CA ARG A 200 -1.80 10.40 12.08
C ARG A 200 -3.14 10.47 12.82
N ASN A 201 -4.21 10.93 12.16
CA ASN A 201 -5.56 10.91 12.73
C ASN A 201 -6.14 9.49 12.79
N TYR A 202 -5.61 8.57 11.97
CA TYR A 202 -6.02 7.17 11.96
C TYR A 202 -5.02 6.28 12.69
N LEU A 203 -3.72 6.56 12.61
CA LEU A 203 -2.64 5.71 13.11
C LEU A 203 -1.61 6.54 13.89
N PRO A 204 -1.98 7.11 15.06
CA PRO A 204 -1.16 8.09 15.78
C PRO A 204 0.17 7.57 16.33
N ASN A 205 0.31 6.25 16.52
CA ASN A 205 1.53 5.62 16.99
C ASN A 205 2.51 5.28 15.85
N ASN A 206 2.07 5.38 14.60
CA ASN A 206 2.92 5.07 13.47
C ASN A 206 3.89 6.23 13.18
N ILE A 207 5.15 5.89 12.96
CA ILE A 207 6.18 6.85 12.55
C ILE A 207 6.58 6.50 11.12
N LEU A 208 6.36 7.45 10.21
CA LEU A 208 6.69 7.32 8.80
C LEU A 208 8.20 7.08 8.66
N ARG A 209 8.58 5.95 8.06
CA ARG A 209 9.97 5.54 7.91
C ARG A 209 10.51 6.03 6.56
N LEU A 210 11.38 7.03 6.62
CA LEU A 210 12.12 7.55 5.48
C LEU A 210 13.43 6.78 5.20
N SER A 211 13.87 5.95 6.13
CA SER A 211 15.27 5.53 6.28
C SER A 211 15.82 4.55 5.23
N SER A 212 15.13 4.30 4.13
CA SER A 212 15.56 3.34 3.09
C SER A 212 15.69 3.91 1.69
N ALA A 213 15.18 5.11 1.43
CA ALA A 213 15.28 5.72 0.11
C ALA A 213 16.68 6.32 -0.12
N ARG A 214 17.19 6.15 -1.34
CA ARG A 214 18.42 6.81 -1.80
C ARG A 214 18.08 8.09 -2.53
N GLN A 215 19.01 9.04 -2.48
CA GLN A 215 18.95 10.22 -3.34
C GLN A 215 18.93 9.83 -4.81
N VAL A 216 18.07 10.51 -5.57
CA VAL A 216 17.96 10.32 -7.02
C VAL A 216 19.23 10.86 -7.68
N LYS A 217 19.94 9.99 -8.39
CA LYS A 217 21.03 10.41 -9.29
C LYS A 217 20.48 10.67 -10.68
N ASN A 218 20.86 11.79 -11.27
CA ASN A 218 20.52 12.11 -12.65
C ASN A 218 21.33 11.22 -13.61
N SER A 219 20.65 10.53 -14.51
CA SER A 219 21.28 9.81 -15.62
C SER A 219 21.24 10.65 -16.89
N TRP A 220 22.23 10.50 -17.77
CA TRP A 220 22.29 11.24 -19.04
C TRP A 220 21.07 10.96 -19.94
N PHE A 221 20.59 9.71 -19.95
CA PHE A 221 19.37 9.31 -20.67
C PHE A 221 18.13 10.04 -20.15
N LYS A 222 18.00 10.13 -18.82
CA LYS A 222 16.93 10.88 -18.14
C LYS A 222 16.99 12.35 -18.54
N MET A 223 18.15 12.99 -18.43
CA MET A 223 18.31 14.41 -18.79
C MET A 223 17.97 14.71 -20.25
N GLY A 224 18.38 13.84 -21.19
CA GLY A 224 18.11 14.04 -22.62
C GLY A 224 16.62 14.00 -22.98
N ILE A 225 15.89 12.98 -22.51
CA ILE A 225 14.43 12.90 -22.76
C ILE A 225 13.69 14.03 -22.03
N GLU A 226 14.12 14.36 -20.82
CA GLU A 226 13.52 15.47 -20.08
C GLU A 226 13.70 16.79 -20.83
N PHE A 227 14.87 17.06 -21.40
CA PHE A 227 15.11 18.25 -22.22
C PHE A 227 14.18 18.32 -23.46
N ILE A 228 14.02 17.22 -24.20
CA ILE A 228 13.20 17.18 -25.43
C ILE A 228 11.72 17.45 -25.15
N PHE A 229 11.20 16.94 -24.04
CA PHE A 229 9.76 17.03 -23.72
C PHE A 229 9.43 18.04 -22.62
N ASN A 230 10.39 18.85 -22.16
CA ASN A 230 10.13 19.99 -21.27
C ASN A 230 9.67 21.24 -22.04
N ASN A 231 8.59 21.09 -22.81
CA ASN A 231 7.99 22.16 -23.58
C ASN A 231 6.48 21.92 -23.77
N LYS A 232 5.81 22.85 -24.47
CA LYS A 232 4.37 22.77 -24.76
C LYS A 232 3.99 21.51 -25.54
N ILE A 233 4.88 21.00 -26.40
CA ILE A 233 4.66 19.76 -27.15
C ILE A 233 4.66 18.57 -26.20
N GLY A 234 5.60 18.50 -25.24
CA GLY A 234 5.59 17.49 -24.20
C GLY A 234 4.32 17.51 -23.35
N ASN A 235 3.81 18.68 -22.99
CA ASN A 235 2.51 18.81 -22.30
C ASN A 235 1.37 18.22 -23.13
N ALA A 236 1.34 18.51 -24.44
CA ALA A 236 0.32 17.99 -25.34
C ALA A 236 0.42 16.45 -25.50
N ILE A 237 1.64 15.91 -25.61
CA ILE A 237 1.90 14.47 -25.69
C ILE A 237 1.46 13.78 -24.39
N ASP A 238 1.82 14.31 -23.23
CA ASP A 238 1.43 13.76 -21.93
C ASP A 238 -0.11 13.69 -21.81
N ASN A 239 -0.81 14.78 -22.15
CA ASN A 239 -2.27 14.83 -22.18
C ASN A 239 -2.86 13.81 -23.16
N LYS A 240 -2.23 13.63 -24.33
CA LYS A 240 -2.70 12.65 -25.31
C LYS A 240 -2.55 11.22 -24.83
N LEU A 241 -1.41 10.91 -24.19
CA LEU A 241 -1.15 9.59 -23.60
C LEU A 241 -2.13 9.26 -22.47
N LYS A 242 -2.52 10.27 -21.67
CA LYS A 242 -3.63 10.16 -20.71
C LYS A 242 -4.91 9.72 -21.40
N GLU A 243 -5.38 10.48 -22.40
CA GLU A 243 -6.63 10.19 -23.10
C GLU A 243 -6.65 8.77 -23.69
N ILE A 244 -5.55 8.36 -24.35
CA ILE A 244 -5.41 7.03 -24.94
C ILE A 244 -5.53 5.95 -23.86
N THR A 245 -4.85 6.16 -22.73
CA THR A 245 -4.85 5.19 -21.63
C THR A 245 -6.23 5.10 -20.99
N GLN A 246 -6.85 6.25 -20.70
CA GLN A 246 -8.19 6.34 -20.13
C GLN A 246 -9.22 5.61 -21.01
N LYS A 247 -9.25 5.90 -22.32
CA LYS A 247 -10.16 5.22 -23.27
C LYS A 247 -9.95 3.71 -23.29
N ARG A 248 -8.70 3.25 -23.26
CA ARG A 248 -8.38 1.80 -23.23
C ARG A 248 -8.87 1.14 -21.94
N TRP A 249 -8.74 1.79 -20.79
CA TRP A 249 -9.21 1.25 -19.52
C TRP A 249 -10.73 1.27 -19.41
N GLN A 250 -11.39 2.37 -19.82
CA GLN A 250 -12.85 2.44 -19.90
C GLN A 250 -13.42 1.30 -20.74
N LYS A 251 -12.81 1.00 -21.90
CA LYS A 251 -13.22 -0.15 -22.72
C LYS A 251 -13.07 -1.49 -21.99
N LYS A 252 -12.01 -1.68 -21.21
CA LYS A 252 -11.83 -2.92 -20.41
C LYS A 252 -12.89 -3.04 -19.31
N THR A 253 -13.20 -1.94 -18.63
CA THR A 253 -14.20 -1.89 -17.57
C THR A 253 -15.60 -2.15 -18.13
N GLN A 254 -15.96 -1.55 -19.26
CA GLN A 254 -17.22 -1.81 -19.98
C GLN A 254 -17.34 -3.26 -20.46
N GLN A 255 -16.22 -3.91 -20.78
CA GLN A 255 -16.17 -5.32 -21.14
C GLN A 255 -16.13 -6.26 -19.91
N GLU A 256 -16.25 -5.72 -18.69
CA GLU A 256 -16.18 -6.46 -17.42
C GLU A 256 -14.96 -7.38 -17.31
N LYS A 257 -13.85 -7.01 -17.95
CA LYS A 257 -12.64 -7.82 -17.92
C LYS A 257 -12.12 -7.91 -16.49
N GLN A 258 -11.83 -9.12 -16.04
CA GLN A 258 -11.35 -9.38 -14.68
C GLN A 258 -9.83 -9.54 -14.63
N ASN A 259 -9.24 -9.18 -13.49
CA ASN A 259 -7.85 -9.53 -13.18
C ASN A 259 -7.74 -10.98 -12.67
N MET A 260 -6.52 -11.42 -12.33
CA MET A 260 -6.28 -12.78 -11.82
C MET A 260 -7.01 -13.11 -10.50
N HIS A 261 -7.55 -12.10 -9.82
CA HIS A 261 -8.29 -12.23 -8.57
C HIS A 261 -9.81 -12.11 -8.77
N GLY A 262 -10.30 -12.11 -10.02
CA GLY A 262 -11.72 -12.00 -10.33
C GLY A 262 -12.32 -10.59 -10.12
N VAL A 263 -11.47 -9.57 -9.92
CA VAL A 263 -11.91 -8.18 -9.76
C VAL A 263 -11.95 -7.49 -11.11
N ILE A 264 -13.04 -6.76 -11.39
CA ILE A 264 -13.19 -5.98 -12.63
C ILE A 264 -12.05 -4.98 -12.74
N MET A 265 -11.33 -5.04 -13.86
CA MET A 265 -10.26 -4.14 -14.21
C MET A 265 -10.80 -2.73 -14.41
N SER A 266 -10.43 -1.85 -13.49
CA SER A 266 -10.83 -0.43 -13.48
C SER A 266 -9.66 0.40 -12.95
N MET A 267 -9.53 1.60 -13.48
CA MET A 267 -8.41 2.50 -13.17
C MET A 267 -8.91 3.93 -13.26
N GLU A 268 -8.60 4.73 -12.26
CA GLU A 268 -8.77 6.17 -12.33
C GLU A 268 -7.56 6.80 -13.02
N ALA A 269 -7.84 7.60 -14.05
CA ALA A 269 -6.86 8.33 -14.83
C ALA A 269 -7.15 9.83 -14.71
N ASN A 270 -6.27 10.55 -14.03
CA ASN A 270 -6.30 12.02 -13.95
C ASN A 270 -5.02 12.60 -14.56
N LYS A 271 -4.91 13.93 -14.70
CA LYS A 271 -3.65 14.57 -15.08
C LYS A 271 -2.51 14.18 -14.12
N HIS A 272 -2.77 14.18 -12.81
CA HIS A 272 -1.74 14.06 -11.77
C HIS A 272 -1.68 12.69 -11.09
N PHE A 273 -2.54 11.73 -11.48
CA PHE A 273 -2.48 10.37 -10.95
C PHE A 273 -2.99 9.29 -11.92
N SER A 274 -2.49 8.06 -11.73
CA SER A 274 -2.99 6.84 -12.37
C SER A 274 -3.00 5.73 -11.32
N LYS A 275 -4.18 5.31 -10.88
CA LYS A 275 -4.35 4.35 -9.77
C LYS A 275 -5.52 3.40 -10.02
N PRO A 276 -5.60 2.24 -9.34
CA PRO A 276 -6.79 1.39 -9.38
C PRO A 276 -8.02 2.15 -8.87
N ASP A 277 -9.19 1.83 -9.40
CA ASP A 277 -10.45 2.40 -8.93
C ASP A 277 -10.73 1.93 -7.48
N PRO A 278 -10.79 2.85 -6.50
CA PRO A 278 -11.02 2.50 -5.10
C PRO A 278 -12.38 1.81 -4.89
N SER A 279 -13.41 2.16 -5.68
CA SER A 279 -14.77 1.68 -5.48
C SER A 279 -14.93 0.16 -5.58
N LYS A 280 -14.04 -0.52 -6.33
CA LYS A 280 -14.14 -1.96 -6.58
C LYS A 280 -13.53 -2.83 -5.49
N TYR A 281 -12.51 -2.33 -4.79
CA TYR A 281 -11.80 -3.10 -3.77
C TYR A 281 -11.92 -2.50 -2.37
N GLN A 282 -11.63 -1.20 -2.25
CA GLN A 282 -11.57 -0.51 -0.97
C GLN A 282 -12.93 -0.52 -0.26
N ASN A 283 -14.02 -0.22 -0.97
CA ASN A 283 -15.35 -0.20 -0.37
C ASN A 283 -15.75 -1.57 0.19
N LYS A 284 -15.53 -2.65 -0.58
CA LYS A 284 -15.83 -4.01 -0.13
C LYS A 284 -14.99 -4.42 1.09
N LEU A 285 -13.74 -3.97 1.14
CA LEU A 285 -12.86 -4.21 2.27
C LEU A 285 -13.33 -3.46 3.52
N LEU A 286 -13.64 -2.17 3.39
CA LEU A 286 -14.11 -1.33 4.49
C LEU A 286 -15.42 -1.86 5.07
N THR A 287 -16.40 -2.25 4.23
CA THR A 287 -17.64 -2.88 4.72
C THR A 287 -17.36 -4.15 5.52
N ARG A 288 -16.50 -5.04 5.02
CA ARG A 288 -16.13 -6.27 5.75
C ARG A 288 -15.43 -5.98 7.07
N TYR A 289 -14.62 -4.93 7.10
CA TYR A 289 -13.94 -4.48 8.29
C TYR A 289 -14.92 -3.92 9.32
N GLU A 290 -15.81 -3.01 8.91
CA GLU A 290 -16.85 -2.40 9.75
C GLU A 290 -17.81 -3.46 10.33
N ASP A 291 -18.28 -4.40 9.50
CA ASP A 291 -19.12 -5.52 9.93
C ASP A 291 -18.42 -6.43 10.96
N LYS A 292 -17.09 -6.54 10.87
CA LYS A 292 -16.30 -7.34 11.81
C LYS A 292 -16.11 -6.61 13.13
N VAL A 293 -15.78 -5.32 13.09
CA VAL A 293 -15.66 -4.47 14.28
C VAL A 293 -16.97 -4.44 15.04
N PHE A 294 -18.09 -4.19 14.36
CA PHE A 294 -19.41 -4.13 14.97
C PHE A 294 -19.72 -5.41 15.76
N ARG A 295 -19.48 -6.58 15.17
CA ARG A 295 -19.70 -7.88 15.84
C ARG A 295 -18.79 -8.06 17.05
N LEU A 296 -17.50 -7.78 16.91
CA LEU A 296 -16.53 -7.96 18.00
C LEU A 296 -16.83 -7.07 19.20
N LEU A 297 -17.16 -5.80 18.96
CA LEU A 297 -17.47 -4.86 20.04
C LEU A 297 -18.80 -5.24 20.71
N HIS A 298 -19.83 -5.60 19.94
CA HIS A 298 -21.10 -6.05 20.50
C HIS A 298 -20.96 -7.33 21.34
N GLU A 299 -20.20 -8.32 20.87
CA GLU A 299 -19.90 -9.54 21.63
C GLU A 299 -19.05 -9.28 22.88
N TYR A 300 -18.22 -8.23 22.86
CA TYR A 300 -17.40 -7.84 24.01
C TYR A 300 -18.24 -7.15 25.10
N GLU A 301 -19.10 -6.21 24.71
CA GLU A 301 -20.00 -5.50 25.62
C GLU A 301 -20.98 -6.45 26.32
N THR A 302 -21.63 -7.33 25.55
CA THR A 302 -22.60 -8.31 26.08
C THR A 302 -21.97 -9.32 27.03
N SER A 303 -20.74 -9.76 26.78
CA SER A 303 -20.03 -10.68 27.68
C SER A 303 -19.46 -10.01 28.93
N SER A 304 -19.31 -8.68 28.92
CA SER A 304 -18.79 -7.93 30.08
C SER A 304 -19.89 -7.46 31.04
N ALA A 305 -21.16 -7.60 30.64
CA ALA A 305 -22.34 -7.23 31.41
C ALA A 305 -22.92 -8.41 32.23
N VAL A 306 -22.34 -9.60 32.10
CA VAL A 306 -22.69 -10.85 32.81
C VAL A 306 -21.56 -11.22 33.74
#